data_AF-A0A920BLL1-F1
#
_entry.id   AF-A0A920BLL1-F1
#
_cell.length_a   1.000
_cell.length_b   1.000
_cell.length_c   1.000
_cell.angle_alpha   90.00
_cell.angle_beta   90.00
_cell.angle_gamma   90.00
#
_symmetry.space_group_name_H-M   'P 1'
#
loop_
_entity.id
_entity.type
_entity.pdbx_description
1 polymer ?
#
loop_
_entity_poly.entity_id
_entity_poly.type
_entity_poly.pdbx_seq_one_letter_code
_entity_poly.pdbx_strand_id
1 'polypeptide(L)'
;MHLPGHEEHEPWREFQHLERRYFEPGDDFPTWNAFGTVIGMAICNDRRWPETYRCLALGGAEIILIGYNTPLHYAPDPSQDPLASFHSQLVMQAGAYQNGCYVIGLLRR
;
A
#
# COMPACT_ATOMS: atom_id res chain seq x y z
N MET A 1 1.54 -4.92 9.25
CA MET A 1 0.96 -4.86 7.88
C MET A 1 -0.45 -4.26 7.95
N HIS A 2 -0.86 -3.42 6.99
CA HIS A 2 -1.98 -2.50 7.18
C HIS A 2 -3.23 -2.91 6.41
N LEU A 3 -4.08 -3.76 7.00
CA LEU A 3 -5.35 -4.18 6.42
C LEU A 3 -6.37 -3.00 6.39
N PRO A 4 -6.77 -2.51 5.19
CA PRO A 4 -7.79 -1.48 5.06
C PRO A 4 -9.22 -2.05 5.21
N GLY A 5 -10.21 -1.17 5.10
CA GLY A 5 -11.62 -1.57 5.02
C GLY A 5 -12.22 -1.94 6.37
N HIS A 6 -13.11 -2.94 6.39
CA HIS A 6 -14.00 -3.25 7.49
C HIS A 6 -14.20 -4.77 7.67
N GLU A 7 -14.80 -5.20 8.78
CA GLU A 7 -14.87 -6.62 9.20
C GLU A 7 -16.25 -7.25 8.98
N GLU A 8 -17.30 -6.47 9.16
CA GLU A 8 -18.69 -6.94 9.07
C GLU A 8 -19.41 -6.39 7.84
N HIS A 9 -20.46 -7.06 7.39
CA HIS A 9 -21.21 -6.58 6.23
C HIS A 9 -21.80 -5.17 6.49
N GLU A 10 -21.46 -4.22 5.62
CA GLU A 10 -21.93 -2.82 5.71
C GLU A 10 -22.83 -2.50 4.50
N PRO A 11 -24.18 -2.62 4.63
CA PRO A 11 -25.12 -2.53 3.49
C PRO A 11 -25.18 -1.17 2.80
N TRP A 12 -24.67 -0.12 3.46
CA TRP A 12 -24.65 1.24 2.92
C TRP A 12 -23.55 1.45 1.87
N ARG A 13 -22.60 0.51 1.75
CA ARG A 13 -21.56 0.55 0.72
C ARG A 13 -22.02 -0.15 -0.54
N GLU A 14 -21.76 0.46 -1.69
CA GLU A 14 -22.06 -0.13 -3.01
C GLU A 14 -21.30 -1.44 -3.24
N PHE A 15 -20.06 -1.52 -2.76
CA PHE A 15 -19.27 -2.74 -2.72
C PHE A 15 -18.52 -2.85 -1.39
N GLN A 16 -18.24 -4.09 -0.99
CA GLN A 16 -17.59 -4.37 0.27
C GLN A 16 -16.07 -4.29 0.16
N HIS A 17 -15.40 -3.94 1.27
CA HIS A 17 -13.95 -3.90 1.41
C HIS A 17 -13.56 -4.69 2.67
N LEU A 18 -13.81 -6.00 2.64
CA LEU A 18 -13.76 -6.88 3.81
C LEU A 18 -12.37 -7.45 4.11
N GLU A 19 -11.28 -6.70 3.85
CA GLU A 19 -9.92 -7.22 4.09
C GLU A 19 -9.70 -7.60 5.56
N ARG A 20 -10.24 -6.82 6.50
CA ARG A 20 -10.19 -7.13 7.94
C ARG A 20 -11.01 -8.35 8.36
N ARG A 21 -11.93 -8.83 7.50
CA ARG A 21 -12.67 -10.07 7.71
C ARG A 21 -11.89 -11.31 7.27
N TYR A 22 -11.20 -11.19 6.14
CA TYR A 22 -10.64 -12.33 5.42
C TYR A 22 -9.15 -12.54 5.66
N PHE A 23 -8.45 -11.54 6.18
CA PHE A 23 -7.01 -11.60 6.41
C PHE A 23 -6.67 -11.18 7.83
N GLU A 24 -5.54 -11.72 8.30
CA GLU A 24 -4.88 -11.28 9.52
C GLU A 24 -3.68 -10.38 9.14
N PRO A 25 -3.34 -9.36 9.95
CA PRO A 25 -2.16 -8.55 9.71
C PRO A 25 -0.89 -9.40 9.73
N GLY A 26 -0.01 -9.24 8.75
CA GLY A 26 1.34 -9.81 8.83
C GLY A 26 2.26 -9.05 9.80
N ASP A 27 3.37 -9.70 10.16
CA ASP A 27 4.20 -9.33 11.31
C ASP A 27 5.31 -8.31 11.00
N ASP A 28 5.87 -8.31 9.78
CA ASP A 28 7.06 -7.52 9.46
C ASP A 28 7.11 -7.00 8.01
N PHE A 29 8.18 -6.27 7.71
CA PHE A 29 8.54 -5.79 6.38
C PHE A 29 9.95 -6.26 6.02
N PRO A 30 10.13 -7.52 5.58
CA PRO A 30 11.44 -8.07 5.27
C PRO A 30 11.97 -7.55 3.92
N THR A 31 13.27 -7.72 3.74
CA THR A 31 13.99 -7.46 2.49
C THR A 31 14.73 -8.71 2.03
N TRP A 32 14.96 -8.81 0.72
CA TRP A 32 15.58 -9.97 0.10
C TRP A 32 16.65 -9.56 -0.91
N ASN A 33 17.79 -10.25 -0.89
CA ASN A 33 18.79 -10.15 -1.95
C ASN A 33 18.29 -10.90 -3.19
N ALA A 34 17.93 -10.18 -4.24
CA ALA A 34 17.41 -10.76 -5.47
C ALA A 34 17.78 -9.88 -6.67
N PHE A 35 18.00 -10.49 -7.84
CA PHE A 35 18.29 -9.78 -9.09
C PHE A 35 19.50 -8.80 -9.01
N GLY A 36 20.46 -9.08 -8.12
CA GLY A 36 21.64 -8.24 -7.91
C GLY A 36 21.38 -6.95 -7.10
N THR A 37 20.26 -6.87 -6.37
CA THR A 37 19.86 -5.73 -5.54
C THR A 37 19.15 -6.21 -4.26
N VAL A 38 18.83 -5.30 -3.34
CA VAL A 38 17.98 -5.58 -2.17
C VAL A 38 16.54 -5.13 -2.45
N ILE A 39 15.62 -6.09 -2.48
CA ILE A 39 14.20 -5.86 -2.75
C ILE A 39 13.40 -5.87 -1.45
N GLY A 40 12.58 -4.85 -1.26
CA GLY A 40 11.49 -4.81 -0.29
C GLY A 40 10.14 -5.03 -0.98
N MET A 41 9.17 -5.58 -0.24
CA MET A 41 7.79 -5.74 -0.74
C MET A 41 6.80 -5.13 0.25
N ALA A 42 5.76 -4.51 -0.30
CA ALA A 42 4.61 -4.02 0.46
C ALA A 42 3.33 -4.23 -0.34
N ILE A 43 2.18 -4.29 0.31
CA ILE A 43 0.92 -4.62 -0.36
C ILE A 43 -0.08 -3.48 -0.20
N CYS A 44 -0.59 -3.01 -1.33
CA CYS A 44 -1.72 -2.10 -1.44
C CYS A 44 -1.69 -0.93 -0.45
N ASN A 45 -2.47 -1.02 0.63
CA ASN A 45 -2.65 0.04 1.61
C ASN A 45 -1.38 0.34 2.42
N ASP A 46 -0.45 -0.62 2.53
CA ASP A 46 0.86 -0.40 3.17
C ASP A 46 1.58 0.82 2.61
N ARG A 47 1.40 1.11 1.32
CA ARG A 47 2.00 2.26 0.63
C ARG A 47 1.53 3.62 1.17
N ARG A 48 0.48 3.66 1.98
CA ARG A 48 -0.03 4.91 2.58
C ARG A 48 0.60 5.21 3.95
N TRP A 49 1.41 4.28 4.47
CA TRP A 49 2.05 4.39 5.78
C TRP A 49 3.55 4.66 5.61
N PRO A 50 4.07 5.82 6.08
CA PRO A 50 5.49 6.12 5.95
C PRO A 50 6.39 5.10 6.66
N GLU A 51 5.88 4.43 7.70
CA GLU A 51 6.55 3.36 8.44
C GLU A 51 6.92 2.19 7.53
N THR A 52 6.05 1.80 6.59
CA THR A 52 6.33 0.75 5.60
C THR A 52 7.62 1.02 4.85
N TYR A 53 7.74 2.22 4.27
CA TYR A 53 8.92 2.60 3.49
C TYR A 53 10.16 2.70 4.38
N ARG A 54 10.00 3.27 5.58
CA ARG A 54 11.11 3.42 6.52
C ARG A 54 11.67 2.07 6.97
N CYS A 55 10.80 1.12 7.32
CA CYS A 55 11.22 -0.23 7.72
C CYS A 55 11.95 -0.95 6.60
N LEU A 56 11.42 -0.94 5.37
CA LEU A 56 12.08 -1.56 4.22
C LEU A 56 13.43 -0.92 3.90
N ALA A 57 13.52 0.41 3.94
CA ALA A 57 14.77 1.13 3.70
C ALA A 57 15.81 0.91 4.80
N LEU A 58 15.40 0.83 6.07
CA LEU A 58 16.28 0.43 7.17
C LEU A 58 16.74 -1.04 7.04
N GLY A 59 15.92 -1.89 6.43
CA GLY A 59 16.28 -3.23 5.97
C GLY A 59 17.16 -3.25 4.72
N GLY A 60 17.57 -2.08 4.19
CA GLY A 60 18.49 -1.95 3.06
C GLY A 60 17.83 -1.99 1.68
N ALA A 61 16.50 -1.94 1.56
CA ALA A 61 15.82 -1.99 0.28
C ALA A 61 16.25 -0.85 -0.67
N GLU A 62 16.76 -1.22 -1.84
CA GLU A 62 17.06 -0.30 -2.94
C GLU A 62 15.87 -0.18 -3.88
N ILE A 63 15.05 -1.23 -4.00
CA ILE A 63 13.80 -1.27 -4.76
C ILE A 63 12.66 -1.77 -3.86
N ILE A 64 11.54 -1.07 -3.82
CA ILE A 64 10.31 -1.47 -3.15
C ILE A 64 9.24 -1.77 -4.20
N LEU A 65 8.73 -3.01 -4.21
CA LEU A 65 7.67 -3.47 -5.11
C LEU A 65 6.31 -3.43 -4.39
N ILE A 66 5.32 -2.80 -5.01
CA ILE A 66 4.00 -2.60 -4.42
C ILE A 66 2.89 -2.97 -5.41
N GLY A 67 2.25 -4.13 -5.21
CA GLY A 67 1.02 -4.50 -5.89
C GLY A 67 -0.19 -3.89 -5.19
N TYR A 68 -1.17 -3.36 -5.92
CA TYR A 68 -2.36 -2.75 -5.30
C TYR A 68 -3.64 -2.86 -6.12
N ASN A 69 -4.76 -2.91 -5.39
CA ASN A 69 -6.12 -2.74 -5.91
C ASN A 69 -6.77 -1.59 -5.14
N THR A 70 -6.95 -0.44 -5.78
CA THR A 70 -7.53 0.75 -5.14
C THR A 70 -8.76 1.16 -5.93
N PRO A 71 -9.97 0.91 -5.40
CA PRO A 71 -11.19 1.41 -6.00
C PRO A 71 -11.13 2.92 -6.16
N LEU A 72 -11.67 3.43 -7.27
CA LEU A 72 -11.78 4.89 -7.46
C LEU A 72 -12.81 5.50 -6.51
N HIS A 73 -13.86 4.75 -6.18
CA HIS A 73 -14.88 5.17 -5.24
C HIS A 73 -14.48 4.81 -3.80
N TYR A 74 -14.41 5.80 -2.91
CA TYR A 74 -14.17 5.62 -1.49
C TYR A 74 -15.44 5.90 -0.68
N ALA A 75 -16.25 4.85 -0.47
CA ALA A 75 -17.56 4.97 0.17
C ALA A 75 -17.59 5.76 1.51
N PRO A 76 -16.59 5.67 2.43
CA PRO A 76 -16.61 6.46 3.67
C PRO A 76 -16.47 7.97 3.46
N ASP A 77 -15.81 8.41 2.40
CA ASP A 77 -15.69 9.82 2.02
C ASP A 77 -15.59 9.98 0.50
N PRO A 78 -16.74 9.97 -0.22
CA PRO A 78 -16.77 10.08 -1.67
C PRO A 78 -16.19 11.38 -2.22
N SER A 79 -16.01 12.41 -1.37
CA SER A 79 -15.38 13.66 -1.79
C SER A 79 -13.91 13.48 -2.20
N GLN A 80 -13.29 12.34 -1.81
CA GLN A 80 -11.91 11.99 -2.14
C GLN A 80 -11.75 11.30 -3.50
N ASP A 81 -12.83 10.85 -4.14
CA ASP A 81 -12.76 10.12 -5.42
C ASP A 81 -11.94 10.88 -6.49
N PRO A 82 -12.10 12.21 -6.68
CA PRO A 82 -11.30 12.97 -7.64
C PRO A 82 -9.79 12.99 -7.31
N LEU A 83 -9.42 12.73 -6.06
CA LEU A 83 -8.05 12.74 -5.55
C LEU A 83 -7.42 11.34 -5.51
N ALA A 84 -8.14 10.28 -5.89
CA ALA A 84 -7.66 8.90 -5.77
C ALA A 84 -6.29 8.68 -6.45
N SER A 85 -6.12 9.19 -7.68
CA SER A 85 -4.85 9.11 -8.41
C SER A 85 -3.76 9.95 -7.75
N PHE A 86 -4.10 11.18 -7.33
CA PHE A 86 -3.18 12.08 -6.64
C PHE A 86 -2.63 11.43 -5.36
N HIS A 87 -3.51 10.95 -4.48
CA HIS A 87 -3.09 10.29 -3.24
C HIS A 87 -2.25 9.03 -3.49
N SER A 88 -2.57 8.25 -4.53
CA SER A 88 -1.77 7.06 -4.88
C SER A 88 -0.36 7.44 -5.32
N GLN A 89 -0.21 8.46 -6.15
CA GLN A 89 1.10 8.93 -6.62
C GLN A 89 1.90 9.62 -5.51
N LEU A 90 1.24 10.49 -4.73
CA LEU A 90 1.85 11.26 -3.65
C LEU A 90 2.61 10.37 -2.69
N VAL A 91 1.98 9.31 -2.19
CA VAL A 91 2.59 8.44 -1.18
C VAL A 91 3.74 7.62 -1.73
N MET A 92 3.67 7.18 -2.99
CA MET A 92 4.78 6.47 -3.65
C MET A 92 5.97 7.39 -3.93
N GLN A 93 5.70 8.62 -4.40
CA GLN A 93 6.73 9.63 -4.64
C GLN A 93 7.42 10.06 -3.34
N ALA A 94 6.64 10.31 -2.28
CA ALA A 94 7.15 10.66 -0.97
C ALA A 94 7.99 9.52 -0.37
N GLY A 95 7.46 8.29 -0.39
CA GLY A 95 8.15 7.11 0.11
C GLY A 95 9.49 6.85 -0.58
N ALA A 96 9.53 6.98 -1.91
CA ALA A 96 10.77 6.87 -2.70
C ALA A 96 11.78 7.97 -2.33
N TYR A 97 11.35 9.24 -2.35
CA TYR A 97 12.23 10.38 -2.11
C TYR A 97 12.82 10.38 -0.70
N GLN A 98 11.99 10.18 0.32
CA GLN A 98 12.40 10.27 1.73
C GLN A 98 13.33 9.14 2.18
N ASN A 99 13.40 8.05 1.41
CA ASN A 99 14.17 6.86 1.76
C ASN A 99 15.27 6.53 0.74
N GLY A 100 15.42 7.32 -0.33
CA GLY A 100 16.48 7.12 -1.32
C GLY A 100 16.41 5.77 -2.05
N CYS A 101 15.21 5.28 -2.32
CA CYS A 101 14.97 3.99 -3.00
C CYS A 101 14.04 4.15 -4.21
N TYR A 102 14.06 3.17 -5.11
CA TYR A 102 13.09 3.07 -6.19
C TYR A 102 11.79 2.46 -5.66
N VAL A 103 10.63 2.96 -6.13
CA VAL A 103 9.32 2.39 -5.80
C VAL A 103 8.58 2.06 -7.10
N ILE A 104 8.12 0.82 -7.22
CA ILE A 104 7.35 0.35 -8.37
C ILE A 104 5.95 -0.04 -7.92
N GLY A 105 4.95 0.74 -8.34
CA GLY A 105 3.54 0.47 -8.08
C GLY A 105 2.86 -0.24 -9.24
N LEU A 106 2.30 -1.43 -9.01
CA LEU A 106 1.55 -2.22 -9.99
C LEU A 106 0.06 -2.21 -9.63
N LEU A 107 -0.74 -1.50 -10.43
CA LEU A 107 -2.20 -1.44 -10.28
C LEU A 107 -2.85 -2.59 -11.06
N ARG A 108 -3.78 -3.30 -10.41
CA ARG A 108 -4.79 -4.10 -11.11
C ARG A 108 -5.97 -3.20 -11.49
N ARG A 109 -6.28 -3.13 -12.79
CA ARG A 109 -7.51 -2.49 -13.29
C ARG A 109 -8.68 -3.46 -13.28
#